data_AF-A0A3A0D2H6-F1
#
_entry.id   AF-A0A3A0D2H6-F1
#
_cell.length_a   1.000
_cell.length_b   1.000
_cell.length_c   1.000
_cell.angle_alpha   90.00
_cell.angle_beta   90.00
_cell.angle_gamma   90.00
#
_symmetry.space_group_name_H-M   'P 1'
#
loop_
_entity.id
_entity.type
_entity.pdbx_description
1 polymer ?
#
loop_
_entity_poly.entity_id
_entity_poly.type
_entity_poly.pdbx_seq_one_letter_code
_entity_poly.pdbx_strand_id
1 'polypeptide(L)'
;MTTIKMISSKGQLDLGEEYSDRQVLVEQVEPGVWLIKVGQFIPDNEQWLHQPHVKTELDEAISWAQRNPPQSSDLDDLVKRLE
;
A
#
# COMPACT_ATOMS: atom_id res chain seq x y z
N MET A 1 -7.97 -20.69 16.43
CA MET A 1 -8.14 -22.13 16.13
C MET A 1 -6.83 -22.64 15.56
N THR A 2 -6.40 -23.83 15.96
CA THR A 2 -5.19 -24.46 15.42
C THR A 2 -5.63 -25.58 14.49
N THR A 3 -5.21 -25.50 13.22
CA THR A 3 -5.54 -26.49 12.19
C THR A 3 -4.27 -27.14 11.66
N ILE A 4 -4.30 -28.46 11.52
CA ILE A 4 -3.22 -29.22 10.89
C ILE A 4 -3.57 -29.38 9.42
N LYS A 5 -2.65 -28.98 8.54
CA LYS A 5 -2.80 -29.13 7.09
C LYS A 5 -1.57 -29.83 6.51
N MET A 6 -1.77 -30.51 5.40
CA MET A 6 -0.71 -31.22 4.68
C MET A 6 -0.24 -30.38 3.49
N ILE A 7 1.07 -30.32 3.28
CA ILE A 7 1.66 -29.76 2.07
C ILE A 7 1.48 -30.77 0.95
N SER A 8 0.91 -30.33 -0.18
CA SER A 8 0.69 -31.20 -1.33
C SER A 8 2.03 -31.66 -1.93
N SER A 9 2.00 -32.71 -2.75
CA SER A 9 3.20 -33.16 -3.48
C SER A 9 3.81 -32.11 -4.41
N LYS A 10 3.07 -31.02 -4.71
CA LYS A 10 3.52 -29.88 -5.50
C LYS A 10 4.06 -28.72 -4.63
N GLY A 11 4.17 -28.91 -3.31
CA GLY A 11 4.63 -27.88 -2.38
C GLY A 11 3.58 -26.82 -2.04
N GLN A 12 2.30 -27.07 -2.30
CA GLN A 12 1.22 -26.10 -2.01
C GLN A 12 0.63 -26.35 -0.62
N LEU A 13 0.43 -25.27 0.13
CA LEU A 13 -0.32 -25.26 1.39
C LEU A 13 -1.63 -24.52 1.16
N ASP A 14 -2.73 -25.26 1.14
CA ASP A 14 -4.06 -24.66 1.02
C ASP A 14 -4.48 -24.07 2.37
N LEU A 15 -4.74 -22.77 2.48
CA LEU A 15 -5.16 -22.13 3.73
C LEU A 15 -6.69 -22.05 3.89
N GLY A 16 -7.46 -22.29 2.83
CA GLY A 16 -8.91 -22.13 2.78
C GLY A 16 -9.34 -20.99 1.85
N GLU A 17 -10.59 -21.05 1.37
CA GLU A 17 -11.15 -20.09 0.42
C GLU A 17 -11.20 -18.66 0.99
N GLU A 18 -11.25 -18.50 2.31
CA GLU A 18 -11.29 -17.21 2.99
C GLU A 18 -10.00 -16.37 2.81
N TYR A 19 -8.91 -17.01 2.37
CA TYR A 19 -7.63 -16.36 2.08
C TYR A 19 -7.35 -16.24 0.57
N SER A 20 -8.31 -16.56 -0.29
CA SER A 20 -8.16 -16.44 -1.74
C SER A 20 -7.83 -15.01 -2.15
N ASP A 21 -6.96 -14.86 -3.15
CA ASP A 21 -6.50 -13.59 -3.72
C ASP A 21 -5.79 -12.65 -2.73
N ARG A 22 -5.49 -13.09 -1.50
CA ARG A 22 -4.70 -12.33 -0.54
C ARG A 22 -3.22 -12.66 -0.69
N GLN A 23 -2.39 -11.63 -0.65
CA GLN A 23 -0.95 -11.84 -0.54
C GLN A 23 -0.59 -12.20 0.90
N VAL A 24 0.36 -13.12 1.03
CA VAL A 24 0.88 -13.56 2.32
C VAL A 24 2.40 -13.45 2.31
N LEU A 25 2.93 -12.95 3.41
CA LEU A 25 4.35 -13.03 3.73
C LEU A 25 4.61 -14.39 4.37
N VAL A 26 5.60 -15.12 3.84
CA VAL A 26 6.04 -16.41 4.37
C VAL A 26 7.49 -16.27 4.83
N GLU A 27 7.71 -16.37 6.13
CA GLU A 27 9.03 -16.25 6.75
C GLU A 27 9.42 -17.56 7.42
N GLN A 28 10.66 -18.01 7.23
CA GLN A 28 11.23 -19.09 8.02
C GLN A 28 12.02 -18.47 9.17
N VAL A 29 11.45 -18.49 10.37
CA VAL A 29 12.10 -17.91 11.57
C VAL A 29 13.22 -18.82 12.09
N GLU A 30 13.04 -20.14 11.97
CA GLU A 30 14.01 -21.18 12.36
C GLU A 30 13.87 -22.42 11.43
N PRO A 31 14.85 -23.33 11.39
CA PRO A 31 14.71 -24.61 10.67
C PRO A 31 13.42 -25.35 11.07
N GLY A 32 12.49 -25.51 10.11
CA GLY A 32 11.20 -26.17 10.35
C GLY A 32 10.09 -25.28 10.97
N VAL A 33 10.38 -24.02 11.34
CA VAL A 33 9.38 -23.09 11.91
C VAL A 33 9.09 -21.97 10.93
N TRP A 34 7.82 -21.90 10.52
CA TRP A 34 7.35 -20.97 9.49
C TRP A 34 6.29 -20.05 10.08
N LEU A 35 6.36 -18.77 9.70
CA LEU A 35 5.39 -17.74 10.06
C LEU A 35 4.72 -17.23 8.78
N ILE A 36 3.40 -17.34 8.73
CA ILE A 36 2.60 -16.87 7.59
C ILE A 36 1.76 -15.69 8.07
N LYS A 37 1.91 -14.53 7.44
CA LYS A 37 1.16 -13.30 7.75
C LYS A 37 0.40 -12.85 6.51
N VAL A 38 -0.89 -12.59 6.64
CA VAL A 38 -1.66 -11.90 5.59
C VAL A 38 -1.23 -10.43 5.59
N GLY A 39 -0.89 -9.91 4.42
CA GLY A 39 -0.41 -8.53 4.29
C GLY A 39 -0.77 -7.93 2.94
N GLN A 40 -0.64 -6.61 2.85
CA GLN A 40 -0.64 -5.91 1.58
C GLN A 40 0.82 -5.68 1.18
N PHE A 41 1.21 -6.13 -0.02
CA PHE A 41 2.51 -5.81 -0.58
C PHE A 41 2.48 -4.39 -1.14
N ILE A 42 3.47 -3.58 -0.79
CA ILE A 42 3.68 -2.25 -1.35
C ILE A 42 4.86 -2.34 -2.32
N PRO A 43 4.66 -2.08 -3.62
CA PRO A 43 5.73 -2.03 -4.61
C PRO A 43 6.89 -1.12 -4.17
N ASP A 44 8.13 -1.47 -4.52
CA ASP A 44 9.32 -0.71 -4.13
C ASP A 44 9.26 0.77 -4.52
N ASN A 45 8.70 1.07 -5.71
CA ASN A 45 8.51 2.43 -6.21
C ASN A 45 7.39 3.21 -5.49
N GLU A 46 6.62 2.57 -4.62
CA GLU A 46 5.51 3.15 -3.85
C GLU A 46 5.78 3.15 -2.34
N GLN A 47 6.82 2.45 -1.87
CA GLN A 47 7.21 2.41 -0.45
C GLN A 47 7.50 3.80 0.13
N TRP A 48 8.00 4.73 -0.69
CA TRP A 48 8.29 6.10 -0.27
C TRP A 48 7.06 6.86 0.25
N LEU A 49 5.86 6.55 -0.27
CA LEU A 49 4.59 7.16 0.19
C LEU A 49 4.29 6.87 1.66
N HIS A 50 4.84 5.77 2.19
CA HIS A 50 4.63 5.34 3.57
C HIS A 50 5.69 5.86 4.54
N GLN A 51 6.69 6.60 4.08
CA GLN A 51 7.66 7.23 4.97
C GLN A 51 6.96 8.28 5.85
N PRO A 52 7.26 8.37 7.16
CA PRO A 52 6.51 9.24 8.08
C PRO A 52 6.43 10.71 7.65
N HIS A 53 7.52 11.26 7.10
CA HIS A 53 7.55 12.65 6.64
C HIS A 53 6.70 12.85 5.38
N VAL A 54 6.81 11.95 4.39
CA VAL A 54 6.04 12.01 3.13
C VAL A 54 4.55 11.94 3.43
N LYS A 55 4.15 11.00 4.28
CA LYS A 55 2.75 10.85 4.67
C LYS A 55 2.20 12.13 5.31
N THR A 56 2.97 12.75 6.21
CA THR A 56 2.57 13.99 6.88
C THR A 56 2.41 15.14 5.88
N GLU A 57 3.38 15.31 4.97
CA GLU A 57 3.31 16.34 3.92
C GLU A 57 2.12 16.12 2.98
N LEU A 58 1.83 14.87 2.60
CA LEU A 58 0.67 14.54 1.78
C LEU A 58 -0.65 14.83 2.50
N ASP A 59 -0.77 14.47 3.77
CA ASP A 59 -1.96 14.75 4.58
C ASP A 59 -2.22 16.27 4.69
N GLU A 60 -1.15 17.07 4.84
CA GLU A 60 -1.22 18.53 4.84
C GLU A 60 -1.63 19.09 3.47
N ALA A 61 -1.01 18.62 2.39
CA ALA A 61 -1.33 19.05 1.03
C ALA A 61 -2.78 18.75 0.66
N ILE A 62 -3.27 17.55 1.00
CA ILE A 62 -4.68 17.15 0.81
C ILE A 62 -5.60 18.05 1.63
N SER A 63 -5.27 18.29 2.91
CA SER A 63 -6.04 19.18 3.78
C SER A 63 -6.10 20.61 3.25
N TRP A 64 -5.01 21.11 2.66
CA TRP A 64 -4.98 22.41 2.03
C TRP A 64 -5.84 22.44 0.76
N ALA A 65 -5.71 21.45 -0.11
CA ALA A 65 -6.46 21.37 -1.37
C ALA A 65 -7.98 21.30 -1.13
N GLN A 66 -8.41 20.58 -0.09
CA GLN A 66 -9.83 20.52 0.31
C GLN A 66 -10.38 21.89 0.75
N ARG A 67 -9.53 22.73 1.35
CA ARG A 67 -9.92 24.09 1.80
C ARG A 67 -9.74 25.14 0.70
N ASN A 68 -8.93 24.85 -0.31
CA ASN A 68 -8.59 25.75 -1.41
C ASN A 68 -8.98 25.08 -2.74
N PRO A 69 -10.29 24.96 -3.03
CA PRO A 69 -10.73 24.37 -4.27
C PRO A 69 -10.16 25.16 -5.45
N PRO A 70 -9.70 24.48 -6.52
CA PRO A 70 -9.12 25.14 -7.67
C PRO A 70 -10.15 26.09 -8.29
N GLN A 71 -9.75 27.34 -8.49
CA GLN A 71 -10.56 28.32 -9.19
C GLN A 71 -10.10 28.43 -10.64
N SER A 72 -11.05 28.60 -11.54
CA SER A 72 -10.73 28.92 -12.93
C SER A 72 -9.97 30.24 -12.95
N SER A 73 -8.76 30.23 -13.53
CA SER A 73 -8.01 31.45 -13.76
C SER A 73 -8.37 32.04 -15.11
N ASP A 74 -8.44 33.36 -15.20
CA ASP A 74 -8.54 34.06 -16.48
C ASP A 74 -7.15 34.09 -17.14
N LEU A 75 -7.07 33.50 -18.34
CA LEU A 75 -5.84 33.39 -19.10
C LEU A 75 -5.38 34.75 -19.63
N ASP A 76 -6.31 35.64 -19.99
CA ASP A 76 -5.98 36.97 -20.52
C ASP A 76 -5.34 37.84 -19.43
N ASP A 77 -5.82 37.73 -18.19
CA ASP A 77 -5.23 38.44 -17.04
C ASP A 77 -3.91 37.82 -16.56
N LEU A 78 -3.71 36.51 -16.76
CA LEU A 78 -2.42 35.86 -16.52
C LEU A 78 -1.36 36.33 -17.50
N VAL A 79 -1.69 36.45 -18.79
CA VAL A 79 -0.76 36.92 -19.82
C VAL A 79 -0.29 38.35 -19.53
N LYS A 80 -1.21 39.26 -19.17
CA LYS A 80 -0.86 40.66 -18.82
C LYS A 80 0.09 40.81 -17.62
N ARG A 81 0.17 39.81 -16.74
CA ARG A 81 1.06 39.83 -15.55
C ARG A 81 2.47 39.32 -15.84
N LEU A 82 2.67 38.69 -16.99
CA LEU A 82 3.96 38.16 -17.45
C LEU A 82 4.68 39.12 -18.42
N GLU A 83 3.99 40.13 -18.92
CA GLU A 83 4.52 41.27 -19.69
C GLU A 83 5.02 42.40 -18.77
#